data_AF-A0A1M7FGP3-F1
#
_entry.id   AF-A0A1M7FGP3-F1
#
_cell.length_a   1.000
_cell.length_b   1.000
_cell.length_c   1.000
_cell.angle_alpha   90.00
_cell.angle_beta   90.00
_cell.angle_gamma   90.00
#
_symmetry.space_group_name_H-M   'P 1'
#
loop_
_entity.id
_entity.type
_entity.pdbx_description
1 polymer ?
#
loop_
_entity_poly.entity_id
_entity_poly.type
_entity_poly.pdbx_seq_one_letter_code
_entity_poly.pdbx_strand_id
1 'polypeptide(L)'
;MENSTNLQQQTCPYLAQQTATAAVIPDITTPIVTTTNQPPVIGTSNIGLLNSFIGTWNSPTGAEATGYNVMPLPQADTINGYITKNFPYFEEISFSAIAGGAPNREGRYTQTSGVLFYEQRVYIANNADPNGAQPIENTLIHAENGTWLYHAIQPQLEGPYGPGTVPDNTLIPTQNPATQYNKQISVPHGVSILMVGGPVVTGTGNPIFPTADRTQLPFIDPTIIDPSTVLTQQLNALNANGITVTNFSSITVSTTNQGGGVTNINFENSFGKVISMNTTWYVETLSNGTVQLQYIQNIVLQFLVNGVATEFLHIDANTLQLVETFAQVNATQPWQNTGITVQPGNPVTISYKSGQWTADPGTNNGNLYGANGCPGIIVTQSGYPLQNVNMGALIGQVGNNAPFLIGNGPVNTPAGQSGTLKLCINDDLNAEYGAGLADNIGSLQVRIKV
;
A
#
# COMPACT_ATOMS: atom_id res chain seq x y z
N MET A 1 22.87 7.40 50.80
CA MET A 1 21.49 7.85 51.10
C MET A 1 20.63 6.61 51.05
N GLU A 2 20.08 6.26 52.20
CA GLU A 2 19.38 5.00 52.46
C GLU A 2 18.10 4.87 51.61
N ASN A 3 17.88 3.66 51.11
CA ASN A 3 16.67 3.24 50.42
C ASN A 3 15.50 3.26 51.42
N SER A 4 14.55 4.18 51.22
CA SER A 4 13.26 4.11 51.90
C SER A 4 12.35 3.13 51.15
N THR A 5 12.25 1.93 51.72
CA THR A 5 11.24 0.93 51.41
C THR A 5 9.88 1.40 51.95
N ASN A 6 9.10 2.09 51.12
CA ASN A 6 7.66 2.25 51.37
C ASN A 6 6.92 2.64 50.09
N LEU A 7 6.91 1.74 49.11
CA LEU A 7 5.84 1.74 48.10
C LEU A 7 4.74 0.83 48.64
N GLN A 8 3.82 1.44 49.39
CA GLN A 8 2.46 0.92 49.43
C GLN A 8 2.04 0.66 47.99
N GLN A 9 1.55 -0.54 47.74
CA GLN A 9 0.99 -0.97 46.46
C GLN A 9 -0.15 0.01 46.12
N GLN A 10 0.17 1.09 45.40
CA GLN A 10 -0.83 2.01 44.88
C GLN A 10 -1.61 1.20 43.86
N THR A 11 -2.77 0.71 44.28
CA THR A 11 -3.81 0.28 43.37
C THR A 11 -4.09 1.46 42.44
N CYS A 12 -3.74 1.32 41.16
CA CYS A 12 -4.15 2.28 40.15
C CYS A 12 -5.66 2.45 40.26
N PRO A 13 -6.20 3.65 40.52
CA PRO A 13 -7.63 3.86 40.44
C PRO A 13 -8.01 3.80 38.95
N TYR A 14 -8.42 2.61 38.51
CA TYR A 14 -9.03 2.40 37.20
C TYR A 14 -10.43 3.03 37.20
N LEU A 15 -10.50 4.35 37.04
CA LEU A 15 -11.71 5.06 36.63
C LEU A 15 -11.31 6.30 35.81
N ALA A 16 -10.61 6.08 34.69
CA ALA A 16 -10.77 7.02 33.59
C ALA A 16 -12.18 6.79 33.02
N GLN A 17 -13.17 7.50 33.57
CA GLN A 17 -14.48 7.63 32.93
C GLN A 17 -14.28 8.41 31.63
N GLN A 18 -13.89 7.73 30.55
CA GLN A 18 -14.20 8.23 29.23
C GLN A 18 -15.71 8.21 29.11
N THR A 19 -16.31 9.40 29.06
CA THR A 19 -17.71 9.57 28.72
C THR A 19 -17.99 8.77 27.44
N ALA A 20 -19.01 7.91 27.49
CA ALA A 20 -19.49 7.13 26.36
C ALA A 20 -19.91 8.07 25.21
N THR A 21 -18.95 8.47 24.39
CA THR A 21 -19.24 9.08 23.09
C THR A 21 -19.67 7.97 22.17
N ALA A 22 -20.76 8.16 21.43
CA ALA A 22 -21.16 7.20 20.41
C ALA A 22 -19.96 6.88 19.51
N ALA A 23 -19.71 5.59 19.26
CA ALA A 23 -18.64 5.15 18.38
C ALA A 23 -18.84 5.81 17.00
N VAL A 24 -17.91 6.69 16.62
CA VAL A 24 -17.92 7.32 15.30
C VAL A 24 -17.36 6.31 14.32
N ILE A 25 -18.11 6.03 13.25
CA ILE A 25 -17.61 5.20 12.17
C ILE A 25 -16.49 6.00 11.46
N PRO A 26 -15.24 5.49 11.39
CA PRO A 26 -14.15 6.19 10.75
C PRO A 26 -14.42 6.33 9.25
N ASP A 27 -14.09 7.47 8.66
CA ASP A 27 -14.09 7.62 7.20
C ASP A 27 -12.85 6.95 6.61
N ILE A 28 -13.00 5.69 6.22
CA ILE A 28 -11.97 4.94 5.51
C ILE A 28 -12.06 5.10 3.98
N THR A 29 -12.90 6.00 3.49
CA THR A 29 -13.16 6.17 2.05
C THR A 29 -12.30 7.25 1.39
N THR A 30 -11.53 7.99 2.19
CA THR A 30 -10.65 9.07 1.76
C THR A 30 -9.19 8.66 1.96
N PRO A 31 -8.33 8.70 0.92
CA PRO A 31 -6.92 8.35 1.07
C PRO A 31 -6.20 9.18 2.11
N ILE A 32 -5.32 8.52 2.86
CA ILE A 32 -4.58 9.15 3.95
C ILE A 32 -3.30 9.83 3.42
N VAL A 33 -2.67 9.21 2.42
CA VAL A 33 -1.50 9.76 1.72
C VAL A 33 -1.89 10.08 0.27
N THR A 34 -1.52 11.28 -0.19
CA THR A 34 -1.79 11.72 -1.57
C THR A 34 -0.51 11.88 -2.37
N THR A 35 -0.58 11.60 -3.67
CA THR A 35 0.51 11.88 -4.61
C THR A 35 0.80 13.38 -4.67
N THR A 36 2.06 13.72 -4.94
CA THR A 36 2.41 15.11 -5.26
C THR A 36 1.99 15.42 -6.70
N ASN A 37 1.83 16.71 -7.01
CA ASN A 37 1.56 17.15 -8.39
C ASN A 37 2.79 17.05 -9.32
N GLN A 38 3.89 16.46 -8.85
CA GLN A 38 5.10 16.28 -9.65
C GLN A 38 5.11 14.88 -10.28
N PRO A 39 5.39 14.77 -11.59
CA PRO A 39 5.53 13.48 -12.24
C PRO A 39 6.74 12.72 -11.67
N PRO A 40 6.69 11.39 -11.54
CA PRO A 40 7.79 10.64 -10.94
C PRO A 40 9.10 10.76 -11.72
N VAL A 41 10.22 11.11 -11.06
CA VAL A 41 11.56 11.12 -11.70
C VAL A 41 12.01 9.70 -12.06
N ILE A 42 11.60 8.71 -11.25
CA ILE A 42 11.66 7.30 -11.58
C ILE A 42 10.21 6.87 -11.81
N GLY A 43 9.84 6.57 -13.07
CA GLY A 43 8.48 6.17 -13.42
C GLY A 43 7.96 5.05 -12.52
N THR A 44 6.65 5.02 -12.25
CA THR A 44 6.01 3.95 -11.45
C THR A 44 6.22 2.55 -12.04
N SER A 45 6.54 2.45 -13.33
CA SER A 45 6.97 1.21 -14.00
C SER A 45 8.29 0.61 -13.46
N ASN A 46 9.04 1.34 -12.63
CA ASN A 46 10.41 0.99 -12.23
C ASN A 46 10.56 0.67 -10.72
N ILE A 47 9.48 0.37 -10.00
CA ILE A 47 9.52 0.04 -8.55
C ILE A 47 9.19 -1.44 -8.23
N GLY A 48 9.22 -2.32 -9.24
CA GLY A 48 8.99 -3.75 -9.07
C GLY A 48 7.58 -4.07 -8.55
N LEU A 49 7.48 -5.03 -7.62
CA LEU A 49 6.20 -5.43 -7.02
C LEU A 49 5.48 -4.28 -6.31
N LEU A 50 6.21 -3.26 -5.83
CA LEU A 50 5.62 -2.12 -5.13
C LEU A 50 4.62 -1.36 -6.01
N ASN A 51 4.73 -1.41 -7.34
CA ASN A 51 3.76 -0.76 -8.22
C ASN A 51 2.33 -1.29 -7.97
N SER A 52 2.20 -2.56 -7.57
CA SER A 52 0.93 -3.18 -7.22
C SER A 52 0.37 -2.75 -5.86
N PHE A 53 1.11 -2.02 -5.03
CA PHE A 53 0.62 -1.51 -3.75
C PHE A 53 -0.05 -0.13 -3.90
N ILE A 54 0.23 0.62 -4.98
CA ILE A 54 -0.25 1.99 -5.16
C ILE A 54 -1.78 2.06 -5.08
N GLY A 55 -2.27 2.88 -4.15
CA GLY A 55 -3.70 3.02 -3.91
C GLY A 55 -4.05 3.01 -2.43
N THR A 56 -5.35 3.08 -2.15
CA THR A 56 -5.93 2.90 -0.82
C THR A 56 -6.61 1.55 -0.74
N TRP A 57 -6.30 0.80 0.31
CA TRP A 57 -6.78 -0.54 0.58
C TRP A 57 -7.43 -0.59 1.95
N ASN A 58 -8.59 -1.25 2.02
CA ASN A 58 -9.33 -1.40 3.27
C ASN A 58 -9.66 -2.86 3.51
N SER A 59 -9.71 -3.27 4.78
CA SER A 59 -10.39 -4.50 5.16
C SER A 59 -11.87 -4.23 5.49
N PRO A 60 -12.75 -5.26 5.37
CA PRO A 60 -14.12 -5.12 5.83
C PRO A 60 -14.20 -4.75 7.31
N THR A 61 -15.28 -4.08 7.71
CA THR A 61 -15.50 -3.61 9.08
C THR A 61 -16.41 -4.56 9.87
N GLY A 62 -16.49 -4.40 11.19
CA GLY A 62 -17.47 -5.10 12.01
C GLY A 62 -17.23 -6.61 12.08
N ALA A 63 -18.32 -7.40 12.01
CA ALA A 63 -18.26 -8.86 12.08
C ALA A 63 -17.56 -9.53 10.87
N GLU A 64 -17.44 -8.81 9.74
CA GLU A 64 -16.80 -9.30 8.52
C GLU A 64 -15.30 -8.99 8.47
N ALA A 65 -14.75 -8.39 9.52
CA ALA A 65 -13.36 -7.98 9.53
C ALA A 65 -12.40 -9.16 9.33
N THR A 66 -11.44 -8.94 8.45
CA THR A 66 -10.45 -9.93 8.00
C THR A 66 -9.12 -9.81 8.73
N GLY A 67 -8.93 -8.75 9.51
CA GLY A 67 -7.73 -8.50 10.30
C GLY A 67 -7.81 -9.22 11.63
N TYR A 68 -6.70 -9.82 12.06
CA TYR A 68 -6.59 -10.44 13.38
C TYR A 68 -5.21 -10.23 13.97
N ASN A 69 -5.16 -9.87 15.25
CA ASN A 69 -3.91 -9.72 15.97
C ASN A 69 -3.88 -10.59 17.23
N VAL A 70 -2.66 -10.96 17.61
CA VAL A 70 -2.32 -11.58 18.90
C VAL A 70 -1.30 -10.68 19.57
N MET A 71 -1.69 -10.01 20.65
CA MET A 71 -0.88 -9.04 21.35
C MET A 71 -0.61 -9.46 22.80
N PRO A 72 0.65 -9.78 23.15
CA PRO A 72 1.09 -9.97 24.53
C PRO A 72 1.20 -8.60 25.24
N LEU A 73 0.67 -8.48 26.46
CA LEU A 73 0.79 -7.28 27.28
C LEU A 73 1.30 -7.64 28.68
N PRO A 74 2.39 -7.03 29.16
CA PRO A 74 2.85 -7.24 30.52
C PRO A 74 1.80 -6.70 31.51
N GLN A 75 1.46 -7.50 32.52
CA GLN A 75 0.42 -7.17 33.48
C GLN A 75 0.71 -7.81 34.84
N ALA A 76 1.15 -6.98 35.80
CA ALA A 76 1.69 -7.44 37.08
C ALA A 76 0.68 -8.10 38.01
N ASP A 77 -0.63 -7.83 37.84
CA ASP A 77 -1.71 -8.38 38.66
C ASP A 77 -2.30 -9.68 38.11
N THR A 78 -1.72 -10.27 37.05
CA THR A 78 -2.11 -11.60 36.57
C THR A 78 -1.12 -12.69 36.99
N ILE A 79 -1.62 -13.94 37.06
CA ILE A 79 -0.85 -15.10 37.53
C ILE A 79 0.45 -15.33 36.74
N ASN A 80 0.42 -15.05 35.43
CA ASN A 80 1.56 -15.24 34.54
C ASN A 80 2.40 -13.96 34.37
N GLY A 81 2.02 -12.85 34.98
CA GLY A 81 2.67 -11.54 34.80
C GLY A 81 2.44 -10.90 33.43
N TYR A 82 1.53 -11.46 32.62
CA TYR A 82 1.09 -10.92 31.34
C TYR A 82 -0.35 -11.35 31.02
N ILE A 83 -0.99 -10.66 30.08
CA ILE A 83 -2.21 -11.11 29.40
C ILE A 83 -1.95 -11.20 27.89
N THR A 84 -2.77 -11.97 27.21
CA THR A 84 -2.77 -12.02 25.74
C THR A 84 -4.11 -11.48 25.25
N LYS A 85 -4.06 -10.36 24.53
CA LYS A 85 -5.22 -9.81 23.84
C LYS A 85 -5.23 -10.29 22.41
N ASN A 86 -6.31 -10.96 22.02
CA ASN A 86 -6.53 -11.37 20.64
C ASN A 86 -7.88 -10.82 20.22
N PHE A 87 -7.91 -10.11 19.11
CA PHE A 87 -9.15 -9.51 18.62
C PHE A 87 -9.07 -9.24 17.12
N PRO A 88 -10.21 -9.32 16.43
CA PRO A 88 -10.27 -8.89 15.05
C PRO A 88 -10.18 -7.36 14.96
N TYR A 89 -9.57 -6.90 13.89
CA TYR A 89 -9.43 -5.49 13.57
C TYR A 89 -9.74 -5.25 12.10
N PHE A 90 -10.07 -4.01 11.78
CA PHE A 90 -10.07 -3.54 10.41
C PHE A 90 -9.11 -2.37 10.26
N GLU A 91 -8.70 -2.10 9.03
CA GLU A 91 -7.75 -1.02 8.78
C GLU A 91 -7.97 -0.41 7.40
N GLU A 92 -7.36 0.76 7.26
CA GLU A 92 -7.11 1.44 6.00
C GLU A 92 -5.60 1.63 5.85
N ILE A 93 -5.11 1.46 4.62
CA ILE A 93 -3.73 1.76 4.27
C ILE A 93 -3.67 2.41 2.88
N SER A 94 -2.98 3.54 2.79
CA SER A 94 -2.79 4.26 1.54
C SER A 94 -1.31 4.27 1.15
N PHE A 95 -1.01 3.87 -0.08
CA PHE A 95 0.32 3.93 -0.67
C PHE A 95 0.37 4.96 -1.80
N SER A 96 1.39 5.81 -1.78
CA SER A 96 1.64 6.81 -2.82
C SER A 96 3.09 6.75 -3.28
N ALA A 97 3.28 6.61 -4.59
CA ALA A 97 4.58 6.85 -5.19
C ALA A 97 4.97 8.32 -5.05
N ILE A 98 6.27 8.59 -4.89
CA ILE A 98 6.81 9.95 -4.86
C ILE A 98 7.78 10.19 -5.99
N ALA A 99 7.84 11.44 -6.42
CA ALA A 99 8.62 11.83 -7.58
C ALA A 99 10.12 12.05 -7.32
N GLY A 100 10.58 12.00 -6.07
CA GLY A 100 11.98 12.25 -5.73
C GLY A 100 12.89 11.09 -6.10
N GLY A 101 13.92 11.36 -6.91
CA GLY A 101 14.92 10.37 -7.34
C GLY A 101 16.32 10.69 -6.82
N ALA A 102 16.49 10.98 -5.53
CA ALA A 102 17.81 11.20 -4.93
C ALA A 102 18.52 9.84 -4.79
N PRO A 103 19.46 9.50 -5.69
CA PRO A 103 20.02 8.16 -5.70
C PRO A 103 21.22 8.11 -4.73
N ASN A 104 21.50 6.93 -4.19
CA ASN A 104 22.72 6.72 -3.41
C ASN A 104 23.92 6.72 -4.38
N ARG A 105 24.98 7.47 -4.04
CA ARG A 105 26.14 7.65 -4.93
C ARG A 105 27.40 7.10 -4.28
N GLU A 106 28.10 6.25 -5.02
CA GLU A 106 29.43 5.75 -4.66
C GLU A 106 30.54 6.48 -5.46
N GLY A 107 30.16 7.18 -6.54
CA GLY A 107 31.06 7.95 -7.40
C GLY A 107 31.34 7.26 -8.74
N ARG A 108 31.19 5.93 -8.82
CA ARG A 108 31.33 5.13 -10.05
C ARG A 108 30.02 4.61 -10.62
N TYR A 109 29.08 4.30 -9.73
CA TYR A 109 27.74 3.85 -10.03
C TYR A 109 26.78 4.48 -9.03
N THR A 110 25.49 4.37 -9.30
CA THR A 110 24.45 4.86 -8.42
C THR A 110 23.45 3.77 -8.12
N GLN A 111 22.87 3.80 -6.92
CA GLN A 111 21.71 2.99 -6.59
C GLN A 111 20.50 3.91 -6.59
N THR A 112 19.59 3.66 -7.53
CA THR A 112 18.29 4.34 -7.54
C THR A 112 17.43 3.83 -6.41
N SER A 113 16.52 4.69 -5.96
CA SER A 113 15.54 4.39 -4.91
C SER A 113 14.17 4.75 -5.44
N GLY A 114 13.39 3.73 -5.81
CA GLY A 114 11.95 3.85 -5.96
C GLY A 114 11.31 3.89 -4.58
N VAL A 115 10.41 4.83 -4.32
CA VAL A 115 9.84 5.05 -3.00
C VAL A 115 8.32 5.10 -3.06
N LEU A 116 7.67 4.33 -2.18
CA LEU A 116 6.29 4.51 -1.80
C LEU A 116 6.22 5.02 -0.36
N PHE A 117 5.53 6.14 -0.14
CA PHE A 117 5.08 6.50 1.19
C PHE A 117 3.78 5.77 1.50
N TYR A 118 3.62 5.38 2.75
CA TYR A 118 2.34 4.86 3.23
C TYR A 118 1.98 5.38 4.61
N GLU A 119 0.67 5.42 4.86
CA GLU A 119 0.08 5.57 6.18
C GLU A 119 -0.97 4.48 6.35
N GLN A 120 -1.01 3.88 7.54
CA GLN A 120 -1.88 2.80 7.96
C GLN A 120 -2.60 3.21 9.25
N ARG A 121 -3.87 2.87 9.38
CA ARG A 121 -4.66 3.08 10.60
C ARG A 121 -5.49 1.86 10.92
N VAL A 122 -5.33 1.36 12.14
CA VAL A 122 -5.95 0.12 12.63
C VAL A 122 -7.00 0.44 13.67
N TYR A 123 -8.18 -0.13 13.49
CA TYR A 123 -9.35 0.08 14.32
C TYR A 123 -9.88 -1.24 14.86
N ILE A 124 -10.45 -1.21 16.06
CA ILE A 124 -11.11 -2.38 16.64
C ILE A 124 -12.35 -2.72 15.81
N ALA A 125 -12.44 -3.96 15.33
CA ALA A 125 -13.58 -4.41 14.50
C ALA A 125 -14.79 -4.86 15.29
N ASN A 126 -14.59 -5.43 16.49
CA ASN A 126 -15.70 -5.80 17.35
C ASN A 126 -15.34 -5.58 18.82
N ASN A 127 -16.37 -5.39 19.67
CA ASN A 127 -16.24 -5.04 21.08
C ASN A 127 -15.60 -6.15 21.94
N ALA A 128 -14.29 -6.33 21.84
CA ALA A 128 -13.51 -7.22 22.69
C ALA A 128 -13.17 -6.60 24.06
N ASP A 129 -14.06 -5.79 24.66
CA ASP A 129 -13.98 -5.52 26.10
C ASP A 129 -14.68 -6.68 26.83
N PRO A 130 -13.93 -7.59 27.50
CA PRO A 130 -14.53 -8.70 28.24
C PRO A 130 -15.43 -8.24 29.40
N ASN A 131 -15.35 -6.98 29.84
CA ASN A 131 -16.15 -6.44 30.93
C ASN A 131 -17.38 -5.65 30.45
N GLY A 132 -17.54 -5.45 29.14
CA GLY A 132 -18.70 -4.77 28.54
C GLY A 132 -18.93 -3.34 29.05
N ALA A 133 -17.90 -2.68 29.58
CA ALA A 133 -18.05 -1.41 30.28
C ALA A 133 -18.23 -0.24 29.30
N GLN A 134 -17.67 -0.32 28.09
CA GLN A 134 -17.87 0.62 26.97
C GLN A 134 -17.67 -0.08 25.61
N PRO A 135 -18.45 0.26 24.57
CA PRO A 135 -18.14 -0.16 23.21
C PRO A 135 -16.86 0.54 22.73
N ILE A 136 -15.82 -0.23 22.41
CA ILE A 136 -14.54 0.24 21.87
C ILE A 136 -14.37 -0.07 20.38
N GLU A 137 -15.37 -0.71 19.75
CA GLU A 137 -15.47 -0.84 18.30
C GLU A 137 -15.25 0.52 17.62
N ASN A 138 -14.58 0.51 16.47
CA ASN A 138 -14.18 1.69 15.70
C ASN A 138 -13.13 2.59 16.38
N THR A 139 -12.61 2.21 17.54
CA THR A 139 -11.51 2.96 18.17
C THR A 139 -10.22 2.75 17.39
N LEU A 140 -9.58 3.85 16.99
CA LEU A 140 -8.22 3.85 16.45
C LEU A 140 -7.26 3.40 17.55
N ILE A 141 -6.60 2.27 17.35
CA ILE A 141 -5.66 1.69 18.33
C ILE A 141 -4.22 1.72 17.86
N HIS A 142 -4.00 1.85 16.55
CA HIS A 142 -2.67 1.95 15.99
C HIS A 142 -2.70 2.80 14.73
N ALA A 143 -1.64 3.58 14.55
CA ALA A 143 -1.37 4.28 13.31
C ALA A 143 0.11 4.15 13.02
N GLU A 144 0.45 3.95 11.76
CA GLU A 144 1.82 3.76 11.32
C GLU A 144 2.02 4.53 10.02
N ASN A 145 3.15 5.21 9.89
CA ASN A 145 3.57 5.78 8.62
C ASN A 145 5.01 5.37 8.33
N GLY A 146 5.30 5.20 7.04
CA GLY A 146 6.58 4.65 6.64
C GLY A 146 6.83 4.73 5.15
N THR A 147 7.87 4.03 4.73
CA THR A 147 8.27 3.96 3.33
C THR A 147 8.53 2.51 2.91
N TRP A 148 8.12 2.19 1.69
CA TRP A 148 8.66 1.04 0.96
C TRP A 148 9.65 1.53 -0.07
N LEU A 149 10.80 0.86 -0.14
CA LEU A 149 11.89 1.19 -1.05
C LEU A 149 12.16 0.03 -2.00
N TYR A 150 12.40 0.36 -3.26
CA TYR A 150 12.95 -0.53 -4.28
C TYR A 150 14.29 0.02 -4.77
N HIS A 151 15.35 -0.76 -4.65
CA HIS A 151 16.68 -0.36 -5.05
C HIS A 151 17.17 -1.05 -6.31
N ALA A 152 17.80 -0.29 -7.20
CA ALA A 152 18.48 -0.84 -8.37
C ALA A 152 19.84 -0.16 -8.57
N ILE A 153 20.90 -0.95 -8.70
CA ILE A 153 22.21 -0.45 -9.08
C ILE A 153 22.23 -0.26 -10.59
N GLN A 154 22.69 0.91 -11.02
CA GLN A 154 22.79 1.27 -12.44
C GLN A 154 24.01 2.17 -12.68
N PRO A 155 24.41 2.39 -13.95
CA PRO A 155 25.43 3.39 -14.26
C PRO A 155 25.09 4.74 -13.62
N GLN A 156 26.10 5.44 -13.14
CA GLN A 156 25.89 6.79 -12.65
C GLN A 156 25.44 7.66 -13.83
N LEU A 157 24.33 8.37 -13.66
CA LEU A 157 23.88 9.39 -14.60
C LEU A 157 24.35 10.76 -14.12
N GLU A 158 24.58 11.65 -15.06
CA GLU A 158 24.85 13.04 -14.73
C GLU A 158 23.65 13.65 -14.00
N GLY A 159 23.92 14.26 -12.85
CA GLY A 159 22.92 15.02 -12.12
C GLY A 159 22.77 16.44 -12.68
N PRO A 160 21.68 17.15 -12.35
CA PRO A 160 21.41 18.51 -12.83
C PRO A 160 22.43 19.59 -12.38
N TYR A 161 23.40 19.20 -11.55
CA TYR A 161 24.44 20.07 -10.99
C TYR A 161 25.87 19.58 -11.34
N GLY A 162 26.00 18.64 -12.27
CA GLY A 162 27.27 18.01 -12.65
C GLY A 162 28.14 18.84 -13.61
N PRO A 163 29.46 18.62 -13.64
CA PRO A 163 30.40 19.36 -14.50
C PRO A 163 30.46 18.87 -15.97
N GLY A 164 29.54 18.04 -16.44
CA GLY A 164 29.54 17.45 -17.78
C GLY A 164 30.34 16.14 -17.89
N THR A 165 30.68 15.49 -16.77
CA THR A 165 31.53 14.29 -16.79
C THR A 165 31.05 13.27 -15.75
N VAL A 166 30.79 12.05 -16.22
CA VAL A 166 30.47 10.89 -15.40
C VAL A 166 31.55 9.83 -15.65
N PRO A 167 32.11 9.19 -14.61
CA PRO A 167 33.11 8.15 -14.82
C PRO A 167 32.56 7.03 -15.72
N ASP A 168 33.25 6.76 -16.84
CA ASP A 168 32.96 5.62 -17.69
C ASP A 168 33.42 4.35 -16.98
N ASN A 169 32.47 3.46 -16.72
CA ASN A 169 32.67 2.33 -15.84
C ASN A 169 32.20 1.03 -16.51
N THR A 170 33.17 0.20 -16.89
CA THR A 170 32.94 -1.14 -17.46
C THR A 170 32.64 -2.22 -16.41
N LEU A 171 32.75 -1.89 -15.11
CA LEU A 171 32.49 -2.79 -13.98
C LEU A 171 31.47 -2.15 -13.02
N ILE A 172 30.20 -2.53 -13.16
CA ILE A 172 29.08 -2.11 -12.31
C ILE A 172 28.58 -3.34 -11.55
N PRO A 173 28.47 -3.28 -10.21
CA PRO A 173 27.96 -4.42 -9.45
C PRO A 173 26.47 -4.63 -9.71
N THR A 174 26.04 -5.89 -9.73
CA THR A 174 24.61 -6.24 -9.83
C THR A 174 23.95 -6.05 -8.47
N GLN A 175 22.76 -5.42 -8.44
CA GLN A 175 21.94 -5.35 -7.23
C GLN A 175 21.60 -6.76 -6.74
N ASN A 176 21.87 -7.05 -5.47
CA ASN A 176 21.47 -8.31 -4.85
C ASN A 176 19.93 -8.37 -4.74
N PRO A 177 19.25 -9.36 -5.36
CA PRO A 177 17.79 -9.49 -5.28
C PRO A 177 17.27 -9.75 -3.87
N ALA A 178 18.10 -10.33 -2.98
CA ALA A 178 17.73 -10.61 -1.59
C ALA A 178 17.70 -9.37 -0.68
N THR A 179 18.20 -8.23 -1.16
CA THR A 179 18.21 -6.95 -0.41
C THR A 179 17.69 -5.79 -1.26
N GLN A 180 16.92 -6.11 -2.31
CA GLN A 180 16.42 -5.14 -3.27
C GLN A 180 15.25 -4.31 -2.73
N TYR A 181 14.51 -4.85 -1.75
CA TYR A 181 13.33 -4.19 -1.19
C TYR A 181 13.50 -3.92 0.30
N ASN A 182 12.93 -2.81 0.76
CA ASN A 182 13.04 -2.40 2.15
C ASN A 182 11.70 -1.82 2.63
N LYS A 183 11.33 -2.09 3.87
CA LYS A 183 10.25 -1.41 4.58
C LYS A 183 10.85 -0.65 5.75
N GLN A 184 10.63 0.66 5.77
CA GLN A 184 11.02 1.56 6.86
C GLN A 184 9.79 2.03 7.60
N ILE A 185 9.83 1.92 8.92
CA ILE A 185 8.70 2.22 9.78
C ILE A 185 9.12 3.13 10.92
N SER A 186 8.31 4.15 11.19
CA SER A 186 8.34 4.88 12.46
C SER A 186 7.09 4.54 13.23
N VAL A 187 7.24 3.68 14.24
CA VAL A 187 6.12 3.29 15.10
C VAL A 187 5.91 4.39 16.14
N PRO A 188 4.69 4.93 16.35
CA PRO A 188 4.43 6.04 17.27
C PRO A 188 4.63 5.70 18.76
N HIS A 189 5.20 4.53 19.07
CA HIS A 189 5.70 4.13 20.39
C HIS A 189 7.19 4.44 20.59
N GLY A 190 7.86 5.03 19.57
CA GLY A 190 9.29 5.36 19.65
C GLY A 190 10.20 4.24 19.18
N VAL A 191 9.76 3.48 18.18
CA VAL A 191 10.58 2.43 17.56
C VAL A 191 10.78 2.76 16.08
N SER A 192 12.03 2.82 15.63
CA SER A 192 12.39 2.92 14.22
C SER A 192 12.82 1.55 13.72
N ILE A 193 12.24 1.10 12.60
CA ILE A 193 12.44 -0.24 12.07
C ILE A 193 12.87 -0.15 10.61
N LEU A 194 13.93 -0.87 10.25
CA LEU A 194 14.35 -1.08 8.87
C LEU A 194 14.35 -2.59 8.61
N MET A 195 13.45 -3.03 7.74
CA MET A 195 13.40 -4.40 7.23
C MET A 195 13.95 -4.42 5.81
N VAL A 196 14.81 -5.39 5.52
CA VAL A 196 15.43 -5.58 4.20
C VAL A 196 15.00 -6.94 3.65
N GLY A 197 14.82 -7.08 2.34
CA GLY A 197 14.47 -8.38 1.76
C GLY A 197 14.26 -8.40 0.25
N GLY A 198 13.46 -9.38 -0.16
CA GLY A 198 13.42 -9.94 -1.51
C GLY A 198 14.11 -11.32 -1.60
N PRO A 199 14.20 -11.92 -2.79
CA PRO A 199 13.55 -11.49 -4.03
C PRO A 199 12.02 -11.66 -3.95
N VAL A 200 11.31 -11.12 -4.94
CA VAL A 200 9.89 -11.41 -5.14
C VAL A 200 9.73 -12.89 -5.49
N VAL A 201 8.75 -13.54 -4.86
CA VAL A 201 8.32 -14.90 -5.17
C VAL A 201 7.01 -14.81 -5.92
N THR A 202 6.84 -15.59 -6.99
CA THR A 202 5.59 -15.67 -7.73
C THR A 202 5.05 -17.09 -7.74
N GLY A 203 3.74 -17.24 -7.82
CA GLY A 203 3.09 -18.54 -7.85
C GLY A 203 1.68 -18.48 -8.40
N THR A 204 1.07 -19.65 -8.54
CA THR A 204 -0.33 -19.84 -8.94
C THR A 204 -1.11 -20.50 -7.81
N GLY A 205 -2.43 -20.28 -7.77
CA GLY A 205 -3.24 -20.75 -6.66
C GLY A 205 -2.99 -19.96 -5.37
N ASN A 206 -3.49 -20.50 -4.26
CA ASN A 206 -3.36 -19.86 -2.94
C ASN A 206 -1.89 -19.81 -2.49
N PRO A 207 -1.40 -18.69 -1.94
CA PRO A 207 -0.10 -18.66 -1.31
C PRO A 207 -0.09 -19.46 0.00
N ILE A 208 1.13 -19.71 0.49
CA ILE A 208 1.36 -20.29 1.82
C ILE A 208 1.78 -19.17 2.76
N PHE A 209 1.10 -19.07 3.89
CA PHE A 209 1.40 -18.09 4.93
C PHE A 209 2.35 -18.68 5.97
N PRO A 210 3.37 -17.92 6.43
CA PRO A 210 4.12 -18.24 7.64
C PRO A 210 3.17 -18.51 8.80
N THR A 211 3.41 -19.59 9.54
CA THR A 211 2.64 -19.93 10.75
C THR A 211 3.40 -19.50 12.00
N ALA A 212 2.67 -19.25 13.07
CA ALA A 212 3.24 -18.92 14.37
C ALA A 212 4.10 -20.07 14.89
N ASP A 213 5.28 -19.76 15.44
CA ASP A 213 6.10 -20.75 16.12
C ASP A 213 5.41 -21.19 17.42
N ARG A 214 4.84 -22.39 17.40
CA ARG A 214 4.12 -23.01 18.54
C ARG A 214 5.01 -23.36 19.72
N THR A 215 6.32 -23.12 19.64
CA THR A 215 7.25 -23.24 20.76
C THR A 215 7.50 -21.91 21.48
N GLN A 216 6.99 -20.80 20.94
CA GLN A 216 7.17 -19.46 21.50
C GLN A 216 5.89 -18.89 22.10
N LEU A 217 6.04 -18.06 23.14
CA LEU A 217 4.93 -17.35 23.74
C LEU A 217 4.32 -16.34 22.75
N PRO A 218 3.01 -16.07 22.81
CA PRO A 218 1.99 -16.76 23.61
C PRO A 218 1.49 -18.07 22.95
N PHE A 219 2.00 -18.43 21.77
CA PHE A 219 1.48 -19.53 20.93
C PHE A 219 1.75 -20.96 21.43
N ILE A 220 2.53 -21.13 22.49
CA ILE A 220 2.59 -22.39 23.26
C ILE A 220 1.22 -22.77 23.84
N ASP A 221 0.34 -21.79 24.07
CA ASP A 221 -1.05 -22.04 24.40
C ASP A 221 -1.83 -22.40 23.13
N PRO A 222 -2.33 -23.66 23.01
CA PRO A 222 -3.01 -24.12 21.81
C PRO A 222 -4.36 -23.43 21.57
N THR A 223 -4.90 -22.70 22.55
CA THR A 223 -6.14 -21.92 22.40
C THR A 223 -5.92 -20.60 21.65
N ILE A 224 -4.66 -20.15 21.53
CA ILE A 224 -4.31 -18.94 20.79
C ILE A 224 -4.38 -19.23 19.29
N ILE A 225 -5.27 -18.49 18.63
CA ILE A 225 -5.45 -18.52 17.17
C ILE A 225 -4.18 -17.98 16.52
N ASP A 226 -3.65 -18.72 15.55
CA ASP A 226 -2.55 -18.27 14.69
C ASP A 226 -3.14 -17.33 13.62
N PRO A 227 -2.70 -16.06 13.52
CA PRO A 227 -3.25 -15.11 12.54
C PRO A 227 -3.15 -15.56 11.08
N SER A 228 -2.24 -16.47 10.72
CA SER A 228 -2.20 -17.06 9.36
C SER A 228 -3.49 -17.83 9.01
N THR A 229 -4.23 -18.29 10.02
CA THR A 229 -5.49 -19.01 9.82
C THR A 229 -6.59 -18.10 9.28
N VAL A 230 -6.63 -16.80 9.64
CA VAL A 230 -7.65 -15.88 9.11
C VAL A 230 -7.43 -15.57 7.64
N LEU A 231 -6.17 -15.51 7.19
CA LEU A 231 -5.82 -15.37 5.78
C LEU A 231 -6.28 -16.60 4.99
N THR A 232 -6.00 -17.80 5.51
CA THR A 232 -6.43 -19.06 4.89
C THR A 232 -7.95 -19.19 4.85
N GLN A 233 -8.65 -18.78 5.91
CA GLN A 233 -10.12 -18.80 5.97
C GLN A 233 -10.73 -17.84 4.94
N GLN A 234 -10.14 -16.67 4.73
CA GLN A 234 -10.61 -15.73 3.71
C GLN A 234 -10.49 -16.34 2.30
N LEU A 235 -9.37 -17.00 1.97
CA LEU A 235 -9.21 -17.69 0.69
C LEU A 235 -10.22 -18.84 0.52
N ASN A 236 -10.52 -19.57 1.60
CA ASN A 236 -11.55 -20.60 1.59
C ASN A 236 -12.95 -20.02 1.36
N ALA A 237 -13.26 -18.86 1.97
CA ALA A 237 -14.52 -18.17 1.78
C ALA A 237 -14.70 -17.66 0.34
N LEU A 238 -13.63 -17.15 -0.29
CA LEU A 238 -13.63 -16.82 -1.71
C LEU A 238 -13.90 -18.06 -2.57
N ASN A 239 -13.20 -19.16 -2.30
CA ASN A 239 -13.34 -20.39 -3.06
C ASN A 239 -14.75 -20.99 -2.94
N ALA A 240 -15.39 -20.86 -1.78
CA ALA A 240 -16.80 -21.24 -1.57
C ALA A 240 -17.77 -20.43 -2.46
N ASN A 241 -17.37 -19.22 -2.86
CA ASN A 241 -18.10 -18.36 -3.80
C ASN A 241 -17.63 -18.53 -5.26
N GLY A 242 -16.81 -19.55 -5.57
CA GLY A 242 -16.27 -19.79 -6.90
C GLY A 242 -15.15 -18.83 -7.33
N ILE A 243 -14.59 -18.06 -6.39
CA ILE A 243 -13.50 -17.12 -6.63
C ILE A 243 -12.20 -17.75 -6.14
N THR A 244 -11.19 -17.85 -7.01
CA THR A 244 -9.90 -18.47 -6.67
C THR A 244 -8.75 -17.51 -6.93
N VAL A 245 -7.64 -17.66 -6.22
CA VAL A 245 -6.39 -16.99 -6.58
C VAL A 245 -5.84 -17.62 -7.86
N THR A 246 -5.69 -16.83 -8.91
CA THR A 246 -5.12 -17.30 -10.19
C THR A 246 -3.60 -17.24 -10.15
N ASN A 247 -3.06 -16.14 -9.63
CA ASN A 247 -1.65 -15.92 -9.42
C ASN A 247 -1.43 -15.00 -8.22
N PHE A 248 -0.25 -15.14 -7.61
CA PHE A 248 0.21 -14.23 -6.58
C PHE A 248 1.68 -13.83 -6.82
N SER A 249 2.03 -12.67 -6.29
CA SER A 249 3.41 -12.24 -6.08
C SER A 249 3.58 -11.85 -4.62
N SER A 250 4.66 -12.28 -3.99
CA SER A 250 4.92 -12.00 -2.59
C SER A 250 6.31 -11.49 -2.34
N ILE A 251 6.46 -10.72 -1.27
CA ILE A 251 7.75 -10.26 -0.80
C ILE A 251 7.87 -10.34 0.72
N THR A 252 9.00 -10.87 1.19
CA THR A 252 9.36 -10.92 2.60
C THR A 252 10.50 -9.97 2.88
N VAL A 253 10.37 -9.17 3.93
CA VAL A 253 11.42 -8.32 4.47
C VAL A 253 11.60 -8.59 5.97
N SER A 254 12.83 -8.48 6.47
CA SER A 254 13.16 -8.75 7.87
C SER A 254 14.21 -7.79 8.41
N THR A 255 14.13 -7.45 9.69
CA THR A 255 15.17 -6.70 10.41
C THR A 255 16.43 -7.54 10.63
N THR A 256 16.32 -8.86 10.52
CA THR A 256 17.46 -9.79 10.69
C THR A 256 18.27 -9.98 9.41
N ASN A 257 17.76 -9.50 8.28
CA ASN A 257 18.50 -9.52 7.02
C ASN A 257 19.61 -8.46 7.04
N GLN A 258 20.67 -8.67 6.28
CA GLN A 258 21.82 -7.76 6.23
C GLN A 258 21.36 -6.33 5.88
N GLY A 259 21.75 -5.37 6.71
CA GLY A 259 21.36 -3.95 6.58
C GLY A 259 20.05 -3.59 7.29
N GLY A 260 19.30 -4.57 7.80
CA GLY A 260 18.13 -4.36 8.63
C GLY A 260 18.47 -4.07 10.08
N GLY A 261 17.49 -3.60 10.84
CA GLY A 261 17.64 -3.36 12.27
C GLY A 261 16.42 -2.74 12.93
N VAL A 262 16.48 -2.70 14.26
CA VAL A 262 15.49 -2.07 15.13
C VAL A 262 16.22 -1.09 16.04
N THR A 263 15.67 0.13 16.16
CA THR A 263 16.14 1.13 17.13
C THR A 263 14.99 1.48 18.07
N ASN A 264 15.18 1.19 19.35
CA ASN A 264 14.22 1.46 20.41
C ASN A 264 14.64 2.72 21.19
N ILE A 265 13.70 3.58 21.58
CA ILE A 265 13.97 4.62 22.57
C ILE A 265 14.22 4.02 23.97
N ASN A 266 14.67 4.86 24.92
CA ASN A 266 15.04 4.43 26.27
C ASN A 266 13.93 3.69 27.03
N PHE A 267 12.68 4.15 26.88
CA PHE A 267 11.54 3.52 27.54
C PHE A 267 11.34 2.09 27.03
N GLU A 268 11.28 1.93 25.70
CA GLU A 268 11.14 0.63 25.06
C GLU A 268 12.29 -0.32 25.42
N ASN A 269 13.55 0.15 25.37
CA ASN A 269 14.71 -0.63 25.82
C ASN A 269 14.59 -1.17 27.25
N SER A 270 13.86 -0.46 28.12
CA SER A 270 13.71 -0.81 29.53
C SER A 270 12.50 -1.69 29.81
N PHE A 271 11.43 -1.56 29.02
CA PHE A 271 10.11 -2.09 29.41
C PHE A 271 9.39 -2.92 28.35
N GLY A 272 9.73 -2.79 27.06
CA GLY A 272 8.93 -3.40 25.99
C GLY A 272 9.58 -3.44 24.61
N LYS A 273 10.90 -3.62 24.54
CA LYS A 273 11.64 -3.46 23.29
C LYS A 273 11.19 -4.44 22.21
N VAL A 274 11.17 -3.93 20.99
CA VAL A 274 11.12 -4.73 19.79
C VAL A 274 12.51 -5.31 19.54
N ILE A 275 12.61 -6.64 19.45
CA ILE A 275 13.85 -7.38 19.19
C ILE A 275 14.07 -7.54 17.69
N SER A 276 13.02 -7.95 17.00
CA SER A 276 13.05 -8.18 15.56
C SER A 276 11.65 -8.08 14.99
N MET A 277 11.60 -7.90 13.67
CA MET A 277 10.37 -7.82 12.94
C MET A 277 10.58 -8.39 11.54
N ASN A 278 9.60 -9.13 11.05
CA ASN A 278 9.52 -9.57 9.67
C ASN A 278 8.08 -9.48 9.18
N THR A 279 7.91 -9.24 7.89
CA THR A 279 6.59 -9.24 7.27
C THR A 279 6.66 -9.81 5.86
N THR A 280 5.61 -10.53 5.48
CA THR A 280 5.38 -10.99 4.12
C THR A 280 4.11 -10.38 3.59
N TRP A 281 4.21 -9.75 2.41
CA TRP A 281 3.10 -9.13 1.69
C TRP A 281 2.83 -9.92 0.41
N TYR A 282 1.56 -10.11 0.09
CA TYR A 282 1.06 -10.88 -1.05
C TYR A 282 0.10 -10.02 -1.87
N VAL A 283 0.38 -9.87 -3.15
CA VAL A 283 -0.54 -9.33 -4.14
C VAL A 283 -1.14 -10.51 -4.89
N GLU A 284 -2.45 -10.62 -4.87
CA GLU A 284 -3.17 -11.75 -5.44
C GLU A 284 -4.14 -11.27 -6.53
N THR A 285 -4.10 -11.94 -7.68
CA THR A 285 -5.09 -11.75 -8.73
C THR A 285 -6.15 -12.84 -8.62
N LEU A 286 -7.40 -12.43 -8.40
CA LEU A 286 -8.52 -13.34 -8.26
C LEU A 286 -9.13 -13.72 -9.63
N SER A 287 -9.84 -14.85 -9.70
CA SER A 287 -10.44 -15.37 -10.94
C SER A 287 -11.54 -14.48 -11.53
N ASN A 288 -12.13 -13.62 -10.71
CA ASN A 288 -13.06 -12.57 -11.14
C ASN A 288 -12.32 -11.32 -11.65
N GLY A 289 -10.99 -11.30 -11.71
CA GLY A 289 -10.18 -10.18 -12.19
C GLY A 289 -9.98 -9.03 -11.20
N THR A 290 -10.44 -9.16 -9.94
CA THR A 290 -10.09 -8.21 -8.87
C THR A 290 -8.75 -8.57 -8.23
N VAL A 291 -8.16 -7.62 -7.52
CA VAL A 291 -6.92 -7.83 -6.76
C VAL A 291 -7.18 -7.71 -5.26
N GLN A 292 -6.45 -8.48 -4.47
CA GLN A 292 -6.39 -8.30 -3.02
C GLN A 292 -4.94 -8.23 -2.53
N LEU A 293 -4.78 -7.59 -1.37
CA LEU A 293 -3.50 -7.46 -0.68
C LEU A 293 -3.60 -8.18 0.65
N GLN A 294 -2.78 -9.19 0.88
CA GLN A 294 -2.68 -9.85 2.17
C GLN A 294 -1.30 -9.61 2.77
N TYR A 295 -1.23 -9.54 4.08
CA TYR A 295 0.05 -9.57 4.76
C TYR A 295 -0.04 -10.30 6.08
N ILE A 296 1.12 -10.79 6.51
CA ILE A 296 1.36 -11.22 7.88
C ILE A 296 2.64 -10.58 8.38
N GLN A 297 2.61 -10.14 9.63
CA GLN A 297 3.69 -9.44 10.28
C GLN A 297 3.95 -10.10 11.62
N ASN A 298 5.21 -10.44 11.86
CA ASN A 298 5.67 -11.09 13.07
C ASN A 298 6.69 -10.18 13.75
N ILE A 299 6.35 -9.73 14.95
CA ILE A 299 7.13 -8.86 15.80
C ILE A 299 7.54 -9.67 17.03
N VAL A 300 8.84 -9.70 17.33
CA VAL A 300 9.34 -10.26 18.58
C VAL A 300 9.46 -9.13 19.59
N LEU A 301 8.61 -9.14 20.60
CA LEU A 301 8.62 -8.21 21.73
C LEU A 301 9.32 -8.85 22.92
N GLN A 302 10.08 -8.08 23.69
CA GLN A 302 10.65 -8.52 24.95
C GLN A 302 10.15 -7.66 26.10
N PHE A 303 9.49 -8.30 27.07
CA PHE A 303 9.03 -7.66 28.30
C PHE A 303 9.79 -8.21 29.50
N LEU A 304 9.87 -7.42 30.57
CA LEU A 304 10.23 -7.93 31.89
C LEU A 304 8.98 -8.50 32.58
N VAL A 305 8.87 -9.82 32.59
CA VAL A 305 7.78 -10.54 33.27
C VAL A 305 8.34 -11.11 34.56
N ASN A 306 7.82 -10.66 35.71
CA ASN A 306 8.30 -11.07 37.03
C ASN A 306 9.83 -10.92 37.20
N GLY A 307 10.41 -9.86 36.61
CA GLY A 307 11.85 -9.58 36.64
C GLY A 307 12.69 -10.37 35.63
N VAL A 308 12.07 -11.20 34.79
CA VAL A 308 12.76 -12.02 33.78
C VAL A 308 12.44 -11.48 32.38
N ALA A 309 13.48 -11.23 31.59
CA ALA A 309 13.33 -10.88 30.18
C ALA A 309 12.71 -12.05 29.42
N THR A 310 11.50 -11.84 28.91
CA THR A 310 10.68 -12.86 28.27
C THR A 310 10.27 -12.36 26.89
N GLU A 311 10.50 -13.19 25.87
CA GLU A 311 10.17 -12.88 24.48
C GLU A 311 8.79 -13.42 24.12
N PHE A 312 8.05 -12.63 23.35
CA PHE A 312 6.74 -12.96 22.85
C PHE A 312 6.64 -12.62 21.37
N LEU A 313 5.97 -13.50 20.65
CA LEU A 313 5.48 -13.22 19.31
C LEU A 313 4.22 -12.36 19.40
N HIS A 314 4.28 -11.19 18.78
CA HIS A 314 3.15 -10.38 18.43
C HIS A 314 2.94 -10.52 16.92
N ILE A 315 1.86 -11.20 16.53
CA ILE A 315 1.56 -11.44 15.12
C ILE A 315 0.27 -10.74 14.76
N ASP A 316 0.31 -10.01 13.66
CA ASP A 316 -0.84 -9.38 13.04
C ASP A 316 -0.93 -9.81 11.56
N ALA A 317 -2.13 -10.08 11.09
CA ALA A 317 -2.39 -10.48 9.71
C ALA A 317 -3.71 -9.88 9.22
N ASN A 318 -3.78 -9.51 7.94
CA ASN A 318 -4.99 -8.96 7.35
C ASN A 318 -5.12 -9.25 5.85
N THR A 319 -6.35 -9.18 5.37
CA THR A 319 -6.71 -9.16 3.95
C THR A 319 -7.40 -7.84 3.61
N LEU A 320 -6.88 -7.16 2.60
CA LEU A 320 -7.31 -5.84 2.17
C LEU A 320 -7.80 -5.87 0.72
N GLN A 321 -8.82 -5.06 0.44
CA GLN A 321 -9.38 -4.85 -0.89
C GLN A 321 -9.03 -3.46 -1.39
N LEU A 322 -8.70 -3.36 -2.68
CA LEU A 322 -8.43 -2.07 -3.31
C LEU A 322 -9.72 -1.25 -3.41
N VAL A 323 -9.71 -0.06 -2.84
CA VAL A 323 -10.83 0.89 -2.91
C VAL A 323 -10.54 2.00 -3.92
N GLU A 324 -9.28 2.37 -4.05
CA GLU A 324 -8.87 3.46 -4.93
C GLU A 324 -7.43 3.27 -5.40
N THR A 325 -7.15 3.62 -6.65
CA THR A 325 -5.79 3.70 -7.18
C THR A 325 -5.61 4.91 -8.09
N PHE A 326 -4.37 5.10 -8.55
CA PHE A 326 -3.98 6.19 -9.41
C PHE A 326 -3.23 5.65 -10.64
N ALA A 327 -3.65 6.08 -11.82
CA ALA A 327 -2.99 5.75 -13.09
C ALA A 327 -2.36 7.01 -13.71
N GLN A 328 -1.09 6.93 -14.09
CA GLN A 328 -0.49 7.93 -14.97
C GLN A 328 -0.84 7.58 -16.41
N VAL A 329 -1.41 8.52 -17.15
CA VAL A 329 -1.81 8.36 -18.55
C VAL A 329 -0.94 9.28 -19.40
N ASN A 330 -0.01 8.69 -20.16
CA ASN A 330 0.90 9.40 -21.04
C ASN A 330 0.21 9.78 -22.35
N ALA A 331 0.41 11.01 -22.82
CA ALA A 331 -0.22 11.50 -24.05
C ALA A 331 0.31 10.79 -25.31
N THR A 332 1.50 10.19 -25.23
CA THR A 332 2.18 9.52 -26.37
C THR A 332 1.83 8.04 -26.51
N GLN A 333 0.91 7.51 -25.69
CA GLN A 333 0.63 6.06 -25.63
C GLN A 333 -0.87 5.77 -25.83
N PRO A 334 -1.23 4.86 -26.75
CA PRO A 334 -2.60 4.44 -26.92
C PRO A 334 -3.02 3.50 -25.79
N TRP A 335 -4.31 3.54 -25.41
CA TRP A 335 -5.00 2.55 -24.56
C TRP A 335 -4.16 1.90 -23.44
N GLN A 336 -3.81 2.71 -22.44
CA GLN A 336 -2.99 2.30 -21.31
C GLN A 336 -3.82 1.50 -20.30
N ASN A 337 -3.37 0.28 -19.98
CA ASN A 337 -4.02 -0.60 -19.02
C ASN A 337 -3.86 -0.03 -17.59
N THR A 338 -4.98 0.07 -16.86
CA THR A 338 -5.00 0.56 -15.48
C THR A 338 -4.76 -0.53 -14.43
N GLY A 339 -4.80 -1.81 -14.81
CA GLY A 339 -4.84 -2.96 -13.90
C GLY A 339 -6.21 -3.22 -13.28
N ILE A 340 -7.20 -2.34 -13.50
CA ILE A 340 -8.55 -2.47 -12.94
C ILE A 340 -9.45 -3.26 -13.90
N THR A 341 -10.12 -4.28 -13.37
CA THR A 341 -11.16 -5.03 -14.11
C THR A 341 -12.53 -4.56 -13.65
N VAL A 342 -13.32 -4.03 -14.59
CA VAL A 342 -14.71 -3.64 -14.37
C VAL A 342 -15.58 -4.89 -14.40
N GLN A 343 -16.45 -5.05 -13.41
CA GLN A 343 -17.43 -6.14 -13.34
C GLN A 343 -18.83 -5.62 -13.67
N PRO A 344 -19.70 -6.45 -14.30
CA PRO A 344 -21.10 -6.11 -14.46
C PRO A 344 -21.74 -5.77 -13.11
N GLY A 345 -22.39 -4.61 -13.02
CA GLY A 345 -23.06 -4.15 -11.80
C GLY A 345 -22.17 -3.41 -10.80
N ASN A 346 -20.85 -3.41 -10.98
CA ASN A 346 -19.89 -2.71 -10.12
C ASN A 346 -19.16 -1.64 -10.93
N PRO A 347 -19.78 -0.46 -11.16
CA PRO A 347 -19.16 0.59 -11.94
C PRO A 347 -17.97 1.20 -11.20
N VAL A 348 -16.88 1.42 -11.93
CA VAL A 348 -15.69 2.12 -11.44
C VAL A 348 -15.86 3.62 -11.71
N THR A 349 -15.50 4.47 -10.76
CA THR A 349 -15.54 5.94 -10.91
C THR A 349 -14.15 6.47 -11.30
N ILE A 350 -14.07 7.21 -12.40
CA ILE A 350 -12.82 7.82 -12.88
C ILE A 350 -12.88 9.34 -12.79
N SER A 351 -11.81 9.97 -12.31
CA SER A 351 -11.69 11.43 -12.26
C SER A 351 -10.26 11.90 -12.50
N TYR A 352 -10.12 13.05 -13.16
CA TYR A 352 -8.84 13.73 -13.32
C TYR A 352 -8.34 14.26 -11.97
N LYS A 353 -7.05 14.06 -11.67
CA LYS A 353 -6.44 14.56 -10.43
C LYS A 353 -5.49 15.72 -10.70
N SER A 354 -4.52 15.53 -11.59
CA SER A 354 -3.46 16.51 -11.88
C SER A 354 -2.75 16.19 -13.19
N GLY A 355 -1.76 17.01 -13.56
CA GLY A 355 -1.01 16.88 -14.81
C GLY A 355 -1.64 17.65 -15.95
N GLN A 356 -0.87 17.85 -17.01
CA GLN A 356 -1.34 18.51 -18.22
C GLN A 356 -0.70 17.81 -19.42
N TRP A 357 -1.39 17.85 -20.55
CA TRP A 357 -0.89 17.32 -21.80
C TRP A 357 -1.36 18.11 -23.02
N THR A 358 -0.85 17.79 -24.20
CA THR A 358 -1.40 18.23 -25.48
C THR A 358 -1.39 17.08 -26.48
N ALA A 359 -2.39 17.09 -27.37
CA ALA A 359 -2.49 16.25 -28.56
C ALA A 359 -1.87 16.93 -29.80
N ASP A 360 -1.59 18.24 -29.73
CA ASP A 360 -0.96 19.00 -30.80
C ASP A 360 -0.32 20.27 -30.20
N PRO A 361 1.02 20.38 -30.15
CA PRO A 361 1.72 21.56 -29.66
C PRO A 361 1.45 22.84 -30.48
N GLY A 362 0.91 22.73 -31.69
CA GLY A 362 0.45 23.85 -32.51
C GLY A 362 -0.89 24.45 -32.08
N THR A 363 -1.65 23.75 -31.21
CA THR A 363 -2.95 24.22 -30.71
C THR A 363 -2.84 24.90 -29.35
N ASN A 364 -3.92 25.58 -28.92
CA ASN A 364 -4.00 26.26 -27.62
C ASN A 364 -2.82 27.23 -27.32
N ASN A 365 -2.26 27.85 -28.37
CA ASN A 365 -1.04 28.67 -28.30
C ASN A 365 0.17 27.94 -27.69
N GLY A 366 0.29 26.62 -27.91
CA GLY A 366 1.33 25.77 -27.36
C GLY A 366 1.16 25.41 -25.88
N ASN A 367 0.07 25.83 -25.22
CA ASN A 367 -0.16 25.51 -23.82
C ASN A 367 -0.74 24.11 -23.66
N LEU A 368 -0.21 23.36 -22.70
CA LEU A 368 -0.81 22.10 -22.24
C LEU A 368 -2.16 22.36 -21.55
N TYR A 369 -3.05 21.37 -21.60
CA TYR A 369 -4.39 21.41 -21.03
C TYR A 369 -4.67 20.18 -20.18
N GLY A 370 -5.73 20.27 -19.37
CA GLY A 370 -6.18 19.16 -18.52
C GLY A 370 -7.03 18.12 -19.27
N ALA A 371 -7.68 17.25 -18.52
CA ALA A 371 -8.41 16.11 -19.07
C ALA A 371 -9.61 16.47 -19.95
N ASN A 372 -10.15 17.70 -19.88
CA ASN A 372 -11.19 18.16 -20.80
C ASN A 372 -10.72 18.35 -22.26
N GLY A 373 -9.42 18.26 -22.54
CA GLY A 373 -8.87 18.42 -23.89
C GLY A 373 -8.69 19.90 -24.32
N CYS A 374 -8.25 20.08 -25.56
CA CYS A 374 -7.99 21.39 -26.15
C CYS A 374 -9.28 22.21 -26.24
N PRO A 375 -9.33 23.41 -25.63
CA PRO A 375 -10.51 24.27 -25.73
C PRO A 375 -10.82 24.66 -27.19
N GLY A 376 -12.09 24.51 -27.59
CA GLY A 376 -12.59 25.00 -28.88
C GLY A 376 -12.26 24.14 -30.10
N ILE A 377 -11.60 22.98 -29.93
CA ILE A 377 -11.30 22.05 -31.02
C ILE A 377 -12.08 20.77 -30.80
N ILE A 378 -13.21 20.63 -31.49
CA ILE A 378 -14.04 19.42 -31.48
C ILE A 378 -13.65 18.55 -32.67
N VAL A 379 -13.31 17.29 -32.40
CA VAL A 379 -12.91 16.34 -33.45
C VAL A 379 -14.16 15.68 -34.06
N THR A 380 -14.21 15.61 -35.38
CA THR A 380 -15.31 14.99 -36.13
C THR A 380 -14.81 13.89 -37.08
N GLN A 381 -13.51 13.70 -37.18
CA GLN A 381 -12.84 12.73 -38.04
C GLN A 381 -13.08 11.30 -37.52
N SER A 382 -13.30 10.33 -38.41
CA SER A 382 -13.67 8.96 -38.03
C SER A 382 -12.52 8.13 -37.46
N GLY A 383 -11.26 8.52 -37.69
CA GLY A 383 -10.12 7.81 -37.09
C GLY A 383 -9.83 8.19 -35.64
N TYR A 384 -10.56 9.17 -35.08
CA TYR A 384 -10.48 9.48 -33.65
C TYR A 384 -11.28 8.45 -32.84
N PRO A 385 -10.79 8.02 -31.66
CA PRO A 385 -11.50 7.06 -30.82
C PRO A 385 -12.90 7.50 -30.41
N LEU A 386 -13.07 8.80 -30.17
CA LEU A 386 -14.36 9.39 -29.80
C LEU A 386 -14.59 10.69 -30.56
N GLN A 387 -15.62 10.71 -31.40
CA GLN A 387 -16.04 11.89 -32.17
C GLN A 387 -16.92 12.81 -31.33
N ASN A 388 -17.02 14.08 -31.76
CA ASN A 388 -17.86 15.13 -31.17
C ASN A 388 -17.50 15.51 -29.73
N VAL A 389 -16.22 15.31 -29.36
CA VAL A 389 -15.64 15.78 -28.10
C VAL A 389 -14.35 16.54 -28.39
N ASN A 390 -13.77 17.19 -27.38
CA ASN A 390 -12.53 17.94 -27.58
C ASN A 390 -11.38 17.01 -28.00
N MET A 391 -10.52 17.50 -28.90
CA MET A 391 -9.22 16.90 -29.19
C MET A 391 -8.41 16.84 -27.90
N GLY A 392 -7.76 15.71 -27.64
CA GLY A 392 -6.95 15.51 -26.45
C GLY A 392 -7.73 15.37 -25.13
N ALA A 393 -9.05 15.15 -25.17
CA ALA A 393 -9.82 14.82 -23.97
C ALA A 393 -9.43 13.44 -23.41
N LEU A 394 -9.49 13.25 -22.10
CA LEU A 394 -9.33 11.94 -21.47
C LEU A 394 -10.54 11.06 -21.78
N ILE A 395 -10.27 9.88 -22.31
CA ILE A 395 -11.28 8.86 -22.64
C ILE A 395 -10.94 7.52 -22.00
N GLY A 396 -11.98 6.72 -21.79
CA GLY A 396 -11.87 5.37 -21.24
C GLY A 396 -12.45 4.32 -22.18
N GLN A 397 -12.00 3.08 -22.03
CA GLN A 397 -12.58 1.90 -22.66
C GLN A 397 -12.57 0.74 -21.65
N VAL A 398 -13.68 0.01 -21.56
CA VAL A 398 -13.75 -1.23 -20.78
C VAL A 398 -13.68 -2.42 -21.74
N GLY A 399 -12.66 -3.28 -21.57
CA GLY A 399 -12.43 -4.41 -22.46
C GLY A 399 -12.19 -3.96 -23.90
N ASN A 400 -13.10 -4.37 -24.80
CA ASN A 400 -13.13 -3.96 -26.21
C ASN A 400 -14.44 -3.20 -26.55
N ASN A 401 -15.14 -2.67 -25.55
CA ASN A 401 -16.38 -1.92 -25.76
C ASN A 401 -16.11 -0.54 -26.39
N ALA A 402 -17.17 0.17 -26.76
CA ALA A 402 -17.06 1.53 -27.27
C ALA A 402 -16.38 2.47 -26.24
N PRO A 403 -15.47 3.35 -26.67
CA PRO A 403 -14.90 4.40 -25.84
C PRO A 403 -15.97 5.32 -25.23
N PHE A 404 -15.66 5.91 -24.08
CA PHE A 404 -16.49 6.91 -23.42
C PHE A 404 -15.67 8.11 -22.95
N LEU A 405 -16.31 9.28 -22.94
CA LEU A 405 -15.69 10.52 -22.45
C LEU A 405 -15.59 10.49 -20.92
N ILE A 406 -14.39 10.80 -20.41
CA ILE A 406 -14.18 11.01 -18.98
C ILE A 406 -14.02 12.51 -18.71
N GLY A 407 -13.20 13.20 -19.51
CA GLY A 407 -12.87 14.60 -19.26
C GLY A 407 -12.26 14.78 -17.86
N ASN A 408 -12.63 15.87 -17.17
CA ASN A 408 -12.24 16.07 -15.78
C ASN A 408 -12.92 15.11 -14.79
N GLY A 409 -14.00 14.43 -15.20
CA GLY A 409 -14.79 13.58 -14.31
C GLY A 409 -15.50 14.35 -13.17
N PRO A 410 -16.02 13.64 -12.15
CA PRO A 410 -16.08 12.17 -12.05
C PRO A 410 -17.06 11.55 -13.04
N VAL A 411 -16.69 10.41 -13.64
CA VAL A 411 -17.54 9.62 -14.56
C VAL A 411 -17.47 8.15 -14.17
N ASN A 412 -18.63 7.48 -14.14
CA ASN A 412 -18.72 6.04 -13.95
C ASN A 412 -18.50 5.30 -15.27
N THR A 413 -17.86 4.12 -15.21
CA THR A 413 -17.82 3.21 -16.36
C THR A 413 -19.24 2.90 -16.86
N PRO A 414 -19.46 2.78 -18.18
CA PRO A 414 -20.81 2.55 -18.71
C PRO A 414 -21.44 1.26 -18.16
N ALA A 415 -22.74 1.33 -17.85
CA ALA A 415 -23.47 0.24 -17.24
C ALA A 415 -23.42 -1.06 -18.07
N GLY A 416 -23.24 -2.19 -17.39
CA GLY A 416 -23.22 -3.52 -18.00
C GLY A 416 -21.94 -3.89 -18.74
N GLN A 417 -20.95 -2.98 -18.83
CA GLN A 417 -19.65 -3.32 -19.40
C GLN A 417 -18.81 -4.16 -18.42
N SER A 418 -17.97 -5.03 -18.97
CA SER A 418 -17.03 -5.86 -18.23
C SER A 418 -15.69 -5.95 -18.94
N GLY A 419 -14.62 -6.06 -18.16
CA GLY A 419 -13.26 -6.24 -18.66
C GLY A 419 -12.30 -5.16 -18.16
N THR A 420 -11.07 -5.22 -18.64
CA THR A 420 -10.00 -4.30 -18.23
C THR A 420 -10.31 -2.85 -18.62
N LEU A 421 -10.22 -1.93 -17.65
CA LEU A 421 -10.29 -0.50 -17.89
C LEU A 421 -8.97 -0.01 -18.50
N LYS A 422 -9.06 0.63 -19.67
CA LYS A 422 -7.96 1.29 -20.36
C LYS A 422 -8.26 2.78 -20.49
N LEU A 423 -7.22 3.60 -20.39
CA LEU A 423 -7.31 5.07 -20.51
C LEU A 423 -6.44 5.57 -21.65
N CYS A 424 -6.86 6.64 -22.32
CA CYS A 424 -6.11 7.23 -23.43
C CYS A 424 -6.45 8.71 -23.62
N ILE A 425 -5.58 9.42 -24.33
CA ILE A 425 -5.86 10.71 -24.92
C ILE A 425 -6.76 10.52 -26.15
N ASN A 426 -7.77 11.37 -26.35
CA ASN A 426 -8.61 11.34 -27.54
C ASN A 426 -7.89 12.03 -28.70
N ASP A 427 -7.08 11.25 -29.41
CA ASP A 427 -6.24 11.72 -30.49
C ASP A 427 -6.22 10.71 -31.65
N ASP A 428 -5.59 11.06 -32.76
CA ASP A 428 -5.40 10.25 -33.95
C ASP A 428 -4.42 9.09 -33.69
N LEU A 429 -4.91 8.05 -33.01
CA LEU A 429 -4.09 6.93 -32.53
C LEU A 429 -3.33 6.19 -33.65
N ASN A 430 -3.82 6.28 -34.90
CA ASN A 430 -3.27 5.60 -36.07
C ASN A 430 -2.50 6.54 -37.00
N ALA A 431 -2.35 7.84 -36.66
CA ALA A 431 -1.73 8.85 -37.51
C ALA A 431 -2.38 8.96 -38.91
N GLU A 432 -3.71 8.89 -39.00
CA GLU A 432 -4.49 9.03 -40.25
C GLU A 432 -4.56 10.47 -40.77
N TYR A 433 -4.48 11.47 -39.89
CA TYR A 433 -4.71 12.89 -40.18
C TYR A 433 -3.56 13.81 -39.74
N GLY A 434 -2.49 13.26 -39.16
CA GLY A 434 -1.37 14.06 -38.66
C GLY A 434 -0.22 13.23 -38.10
N ALA A 435 0.48 13.79 -37.11
CA ALA A 435 1.57 13.09 -36.42
C ALA A 435 1.07 12.01 -35.43
N GLY A 436 -0.25 11.94 -35.21
CA GLY A 436 -0.85 11.06 -34.23
C GLY A 436 -0.25 11.30 -32.85
N LEU A 437 0.09 10.22 -32.13
CA LEU A 437 0.64 10.35 -30.78
C LEU A 437 2.10 10.85 -30.71
N ALA A 438 2.77 11.07 -31.85
CA ALA A 438 4.21 11.29 -31.89
C ALA A 438 4.66 12.69 -31.44
N ASP A 439 3.80 13.70 -31.60
CA ASP A 439 4.04 15.08 -31.16
C ASP A 439 3.31 15.43 -29.85
N ASN A 440 2.61 14.45 -29.26
CA ASN A 440 1.96 14.62 -27.98
C ASN A 440 2.98 14.85 -26.85
N ILE A 441 2.62 15.72 -25.91
CA ILE A 441 3.49 16.08 -24.79
C ILE A 441 2.70 15.98 -23.49
N GLY A 442 3.34 15.44 -22.45
CA GLY A 442 2.81 15.45 -21.10
C GLY A 442 2.02 14.19 -20.72
N SER A 443 1.44 14.24 -19.54
CA SER A 443 0.68 13.12 -18.95
C SER A 443 -0.31 13.63 -17.92
N LEU A 444 -1.33 12.83 -17.64
CA LEU A 444 -2.30 13.07 -16.59
C LEU A 444 -2.17 12.06 -15.46
N GLN A 445 -2.38 12.50 -14.22
CA GLN A 445 -2.67 11.62 -13.11
C GLN A 445 -4.20 11.47 -12.99
N VAL A 446 -4.67 10.23 -13.09
CA VAL A 446 -6.09 9.88 -13.04
C VAL A 446 -6.37 9.07 -11.78
N ARG A 447 -7.40 9.47 -11.03
CA ARG A 447 -7.92 8.77 -9.84
C ARG A 447 -8.98 7.77 -10.29
N ILE A 448 -8.89 6.55 -9.79
CA ILE A 448 -9.80 5.45 -10.11
C ILE A 448 -10.33 4.87 -8.78
N LYS A 449 -11.62 5.04 -8.52
CA LYS A 449 -12.31 4.48 -7.35
C LYS A 449 -13.10 3.25 -7.76
N VAL A 450 -12.83 2.12 -7.12
CA VAL A 450 -13.37 0.79 -7.44
C VAL A 450 -14.65 0.51 -6.67
#